data_AF-A0A4Q2JU12-F1
#
_entry.id   AF-A0A4Q2JU12-F1
#
_cell.length_a   1.000
_cell.length_b   1.000
_cell.length_c   1.000
_cell.angle_alpha   90.00
_cell.angle_beta   90.00
_cell.angle_gamma   90.00
#
_symmetry.space_group_name_H-M   'P 1'
#
loop_
_entity.id
_entity.type
_entity.pdbx_description
1 polymer ?
#
loop_
_entity_poly.entity_id
_entity_poly.type
_entity_poly.pdbx_seq_one_letter_code
_entity_poly.pdbx_strand_id
1 'polypeptide(L)'
;MADDGVKYETRTVRTIRGTESRAAAKWEKAGWEVLSQSQGKLQTELTIRRPQPKTPWRLYAVGGGALAIVIIAGIIGGIIGESSDVETAGPSTDSASQTTSPPRETPFQEPTPSSAPPAEQVVLTADNNEEFAAILALGDTCDDSIAAFAEKYRGQTLAFAASIGAMANHNGYSTRYDILISAGDYSETSAWGPAFQFRDVNTTFDLHYSGNAPDTIGVGTNLLVTAEVDQYEPNSCLFLLEPVETAFR
;
A
#
# COMPACT_ATOMS: atom_id res chain seq x y z
N MET A 1 -20.34 -21.37 38.92
CA MET A 1 -20.84 -20.95 37.60
C MET A 1 -19.72 -20.18 36.95
N ALA A 2 -19.06 -20.78 35.96
CA ALA A 2 -17.85 -20.24 35.34
C ALA A 2 -18.26 -19.20 34.30
N ASP A 3 -17.77 -17.97 34.47
CA ASP A 3 -17.88 -16.89 33.50
C ASP A 3 -16.92 -17.22 32.35
N ASP A 4 -17.47 -17.70 31.24
CA ASP A 4 -16.75 -18.18 30.08
C ASP A 4 -16.31 -16.95 29.27
N GLY A 5 -15.07 -16.49 29.48
CA GLY A 5 -14.52 -15.26 28.90
C GLY A 5 -14.48 -15.26 27.37
N VAL A 6 -15.60 -14.93 26.73
CA VAL A 6 -15.70 -14.66 25.29
C VAL A 6 -15.23 -13.22 25.06
N LYS A 7 -14.11 -13.06 24.34
CA LYS A 7 -13.65 -11.75 23.85
C LYS A 7 -14.47 -11.38 22.61
N TYR A 8 -15.06 -10.19 22.61
CA TYR A 8 -15.83 -9.66 21.49
C TYR A 8 -15.04 -8.55 20.80
N GLU A 9 -15.00 -8.58 19.47
CA GLU A 9 -14.56 -7.40 18.69
C GLU A 9 -15.77 -6.49 18.47
N THR A 10 -15.65 -5.20 18.79
CA THR A 10 -16.65 -4.18 18.48
C THR A 10 -16.14 -3.25 17.38
N ARG A 11 -17.02 -2.88 16.44
CA ARG A 11 -16.75 -1.89 15.40
C ARG A 11 -17.90 -0.89 15.32
N THR A 12 -17.53 0.35 15.04
CA THR A 12 -18.48 1.45 14.83
C THR A 12 -18.53 1.76 13.34
N VAL A 13 -19.70 1.62 12.72
CA VAL A 13 -19.90 1.89 11.29
C VAL A 13 -20.89 3.05 11.14
N ARG A 14 -20.53 4.02 10.31
CA ARG A 14 -21.39 5.17 9.99
C ARG A 14 -22.14 4.90 8.69
N THR A 15 -23.44 5.15 8.70
CA THR A 15 -24.31 4.93 7.54
C THR A 15 -25.20 6.14 7.32
N ILE A 16 -25.65 6.32 6.07
CA ILE A 16 -26.60 7.38 5.72
C ILE A 16 -27.97 6.99 6.27
N ARG A 17 -28.62 7.93 6.96
CA ARG A 17 -29.94 7.72 7.56
C ARG A 17 -30.93 7.15 6.53
N GLY A 18 -31.60 6.04 6.88
CA GLY A 18 -32.52 5.32 5.99
C GLY A 18 -31.91 4.13 5.23
N THR A 19 -30.59 3.91 5.29
CA THR A 19 -29.92 2.72 4.71
C THR A 19 -29.49 1.68 5.76
N GLU A 20 -29.89 1.91 7.01
CA GLU A 20 -29.45 1.19 8.21
C GLU A 20 -29.76 -0.31 8.13
N SER A 21 -30.95 -0.69 7.66
CA SER A 21 -31.37 -2.09 7.54
C SER A 21 -30.53 -2.86 6.52
N ARG A 22 -30.08 -2.18 5.45
CA ARG A 22 -29.21 -2.80 4.43
C ARG A 22 -27.79 -2.96 4.94
N ALA A 23 -27.30 -1.97 5.69
CA ALA A 23 -26.00 -2.06 6.34
C ALA A 23 -26.00 -3.15 7.43
N ALA A 24 -27.02 -3.19 8.28
CA ALA A 24 -27.21 -4.22 9.29
C ALA A 24 -27.25 -5.62 8.65
N ALA A 25 -28.10 -5.84 7.63
CA ALA A 25 -28.17 -7.13 6.93
C ALA A 25 -26.85 -7.53 6.26
N LYS A 26 -26.08 -6.56 5.74
CA LYS A 26 -24.74 -6.80 5.18
C LYS A 26 -23.77 -7.28 6.26
N TRP A 27 -23.77 -6.65 7.43
CA TRP A 27 -22.87 -6.99 8.53
C TRP A 27 -23.28 -8.28 9.26
N GLU A 28 -24.58 -8.54 9.40
CA GLU A 28 -25.12 -9.81 9.89
C GLU A 28 -24.73 -10.99 8.99
N LYS A 29 -24.80 -10.82 7.65
CA LYS A 29 -24.33 -11.83 6.70
C LYS A 29 -22.83 -12.11 6.82
N ALA A 30 -22.05 -11.13 7.28
CA ALA A 30 -20.62 -11.26 7.57
C ALA A 30 -20.32 -11.79 8.99
N GLY A 31 -21.35 -12.20 9.74
CA GLY A 31 -21.23 -12.77 11.08
C GLY A 31 -21.06 -11.74 12.20
N TRP A 32 -21.47 -10.49 11.98
CA TRP A 32 -21.47 -9.42 12.98
C TRP A 32 -22.88 -9.18 13.53
N GLU A 33 -23.03 -9.15 14.86
CA GLU A 33 -24.27 -8.82 15.56
C GLU A 33 -24.38 -7.31 15.80
N VAL A 34 -25.54 -6.71 15.57
CA VAL A 34 -25.78 -5.29 15.87
C VAL A 34 -26.13 -5.12 17.36
N LEU A 35 -25.32 -4.36 18.10
CA LEU A 35 -25.49 -4.12 19.54
C LEU A 35 -26.35 -2.89 19.84
N SER A 36 -26.11 -1.80 19.13
CA SER A 36 -26.81 -0.53 19.36
C SER A 36 -26.80 0.35 18.13
N GLN A 37 -27.85 1.14 18.01
CA GLN A 37 -28.08 2.06 16.92
C GLN A 37 -28.30 3.45 17.51
N SER A 38 -27.39 4.38 17.23
CA SER A 38 -27.52 5.78 17.64
C SER A 38 -27.88 6.63 16.42
N GLN A 39 -29.06 7.25 16.45
CA GLN A 39 -29.59 8.03 15.34
C GLN A 39 -29.25 9.51 15.49
N GLY A 40 -28.40 10.04 14.60
CA GLY A 40 -28.15 11.46 14.45
C GLY A 40 -29.12 12.14 13.46
N LYS A 41 -29.02 13.46 13.30
CA LYS A 41 -29.90 14.23 12.40
C LYS A 41 -29.75 13.83 10.91
N LEU A 42 -28.56 13.41 10.49
CA LEU A 42 -28.23 13.05 9.09
C LEU A 42 -27.47 11.72 8.92
N GLN A 43 -26.88 11.19 9.99
CA GLN A 43 -26.07 9.98 9.96
C GLN A 43 -26.47 9.06 11.11
N THR A 44 -26.40 7.76 10.88
CA THR A 44 -26.68 6.74 11.88
C THR A 44 -25.42 5.95 12.17
N GLU A 45 -25.12 5.81 13.46
CA GLU A 45 -23.99 5.06 13.96
C GLU A 45 -24.47 3.67 14.41
N LEU A 46 -23.96 2.62 13.76
CA LEU A 46 -24.21 1.23 14.13
C LEU A 46 -23.00 0.70 14.89
N THR A 47 -23.21 0.25 16.12
CA THR A 47 -22.22 -0.52 16.87
C THR A 47 -22.47 -2.00 16.60
N ILE A 48 -21.51 -2.66 15.97
CA ILE A 48 -21.58 -4.09 15.65
C ILE A 48 -20.51 -4.85 16.44
N ARG A 49 -20.79 -6.11 16.81
CA ARG A 49 -19.83 -7.00 17.47
C ARG A 49 -19.73 -8.36 16.78
N ARG A 50 -18.61 -9.05 16.91
CA ARG A 50 -18.49 -10.47 16.54
C ARG A 50 -17.77 -11.24 17.65
N PRO A 51 -18.23 -12.46 18.01
CA PRO A 51 -17.48 -13.33 18.91
C PRO A 51 -16.20 -13.80 18.24
N GLN A 52 -15.03 -13.57 18.85
CA GLN A 52 -13.79 -14.15 18.34
C GLN A 52 -13.86 -15.68 18.48
N PRO A 53 -13.54 -16.46 17.43
CA PRO A 53 -13.37 -17.90 17.61
C PRO A 53 -12.22 -18.13 18.60
N LYS A 54 -12.46 -18.99 19.60
CA LYS A 54 -11.42 -19.40 20.55
C LYS A 54 -10.39 -20.26 19.81
N THR A 55 -9.43 -19.64 19.12
CA THR A 55 -8.26 -20.36 18.61
C THR A 55 -7.51 -20.92 19.81
N PRO A 56 -7.25 -22.24 19.88
CA PRO A 56 -6.62 -22.83 21.06
C PRO A 56 -5.18 -22.33 21.18
N TRP A 57 -4.96 -21.35 22.07
CA TRP A 57 -3.67 -20.75 22.46
C TRP A 57 -2.65 -21.77 23.04
N ARG A 58 -2.90 -23.07 22.93
CA ARG A 58 -1.93 -24.09 23.35
C ARG A 58 -0.74 -24.25 22.39
N LEU A 59 -0.67 -23.50 21.29
CA LEU A 59 0.45 -23.57 20.33
C LEU A 59 1.46 -22.40 20.40
N TYR A 60 1.21 -21.33 21.16
CA TYR A 60 2.10 -20.14 21.19
C TYR A 60 2.57 -19.74 22.60
N ALA A 61 2.60 -20.67 23.54
CA ALA A 61 3.15 -20.43 24.88
C ALA A 61 4.66 -20.76 24.95
N VAL A 62 5.47 -20.12 24.09
CA VAL A 62 6.90 -19.92 24.33
C VAL A 62 7.26 -18.52 23.80
N GLY A 63 7.59 -17.60 24.71
CA GLY A 63 8.01 -16.23 24.39
C GLY A 63 7.02 -15.19 24.90
N GLY A 64 7.26 -14.69 26.10
CA GLY A 64 6.35 -13.81 26.84
C GLY A 64 6.27 -12.37 26.32
N GLY A 65 5.18 -11.70 26.66
CA GLY A 65 5.02 -10.26 26.46
C GLY A 65 3.56 -9.84 26.33
N ALA A 66 2.93 -9.51 27.46
CA ALA A 66 1.55 -9.02 27.50
C ALA A 66 1.44 -7.63 26.85
N LEU A 67 0.65 -7.50 25.78
CA LEU A 67 0.19 -6.20 25.30
C LEU A 67 -1.26 -5.97 25.74
N ALA A 68 -1.44 -5.12 26.75
CA ALA A 68 -2.71 -4.52 27.08
C ALA A 68 -2.99 -3.41 26.05
N ILE A 69 -4.02 -3.56 25.21
CA ILE A 69 -4.50 -2.48 24.34
C ILE A 69 -5.82 -1.96 24.89
N VAL A 70 -5.78 -0.70 25.32
CA VAL A 70 -6.91 0.13 25.73
C VAL A 70 -7.70 0.57 24.49
N ILE A 71 -9.03 0.53 24.61
CA ILE A 71 -10.02 0.85 23.56
C ILE A 71 -10.27 2.38 23.48
N ILE A 72 -10.14 2.92 22.25
CA ILE A 72 -10.92 3.95 21.51
C ILE A 72 -11.30 5.28 22.19
N ALA A 73 -10.96 6.41 21.54
CA ALA A 73 -11.91 7.51 21.24
C ALA A 73 -11.33 8.51 20.22
N GLY A 74 -12.07 8.78 19.13
CA GLY A 74 -11.79 9.94 18.28
C GLY A 74 -12.35 9.83 16.86
N ILE A 75 -13.68 9.89 16.69
CA ILE A 75 -14.27 10.31 15.42
C ILE A 75 -14.92 11.69 15.64
N ILE A 76 -14.82 12.63 14.68
CA ILE A 76 -15.91 13.45 14.07
C ILE A 76 -15.29 14.61 13.27
N GLY A 77 -15.77 14.83 12.04
CA GLY A 77 -15.59 16.07 11.27
C GLY A 77 -16.86 16.96 11.28
N GLY A 78 -16.70 18.24 10.90
CA GLY A 78 -17.69 19.02 10.14
C GLY A 78 -18.54 20.13 10.81
N ILE A 79 -18.21 21.39 10.43
CA ILE A 79 -19.03 22.57 9.98
C ILE A 79 -19.80 23.53 10.97
N ILE A 80 -19.59 24.86 10.74
CA ILE A 80 -20.32 26.14 11.09
C ILE A 80 -20.27 26.63 12.55
N GLY A 81 -19.95 27.89 12.91
CA GLY A 81 -19.60 29.14 12.21
C GLY A 81 -19.77 30.35 13.17
N GLU A 82 -19.09 31.48 12.96
CA GLU A 82 -19.57 32.81 13.40
C GLU A 82 -18.83 33.96 12.69
N SER A 83 -19.65 34.81 12.04
CA SER A 83 -19.55 36.22 11.66
C SER A 83 -18.21 36.98 11.77
N SER A 84 -17.80 37.63 10.68
CA SER A 84 -17.94 39.10 10.53
C SER A 84 -17.33 39.58 9.20
N ASP A 85 -18.03 40.55 8.62
CA ASP A 85 -17.82 41.27 7.38
C ASP A 85 -16.40 41.85 7.17
N VAL A 86 -16.00 42.05 5.92
CA VAL A 86 -15.99 43.38 5.27
C VAL A 86 -15.51 43.25 3.81
N GLU A 87 -16.47 43.48 2.93
CA GLU A 87 -16.45 44.11 1.62
C GLU A 87 -15.24 45.03 1.31
N THR A 88 -14.69 44.95 0.09
CA THR A 88 -14.60 46.09 -0.85
C THR A 88 -13.84 45.71 -2.12
N ALA A 89 -14.61 45.73 -3.22
CA ALA A 89 -14.34 46.24 -4.58
C ALA A 89 -12.97 45.99 -5.23
N GLY A 90 -12.85 45.62 -6.52
CA GLY A 90 -13.74 45.74 -7.67
C GLY A 90 -12.94 45.38 -8.94
N PRO A 91 -13.34 45.79 -10.16
CA PRO A 91 -13.85 44.84 -11.16
C PRO A 91 -13.06 44.79 -12.48
N SER A 92 -13.59 43.97 -13.40
CA SER A 92 -13.50 44.08 -14.87
C SER A 92 -12.37 43.31 -15.53
N THR A 93 -12.43 42.80 -16.76
CA THR A 93 -13.45 42.42 -17.77
C THR A 93 -12.58 41.81 -18.88
N ASP A 94 -13.10 40.84 -19.62
CA ASP A 94 -12.55 40.34 -20.89
C ASP A 94 -12.01 41.46 -21.80
N SER A 95 -10.88 41.19 -22.46
CA SER A 95 -10.64 41.76 -23.80
C SER A 95 -9.64 40.91 -24.59
N ALA A 96 -10.15 40.30 -25.66
CA ALA A 96 -9.37 39.72 -26.74
C ALA A 96 -8.72 40.81 -27.63
N SER A 97 -7.50 40.57 -28.13
CA SER A 97 -7.12 40.80 -29.54
C SER A 97 -5.65 40.48 -29.84
N GLN A 98 -5.49 39.47 -30.72
CA GLN A 98 -4.59 39.29 -31.88
C GLN A 98 -3.40 40.25 -32.13
N THR A 99 -2.26 39.66 -32.54
CA THR A 99 -1.51 39.89 -33.82
C THR A 99 0.03 39.92 -33.68
N THR A 100 0.66 38.81 -34.09
CA THR A 100 1.75 38.64 -35.10
C THR A 100 3.14 39.33 -34.98
N SER A 101 4.19 38.48 -34.98
CA SER A 101 5.48 38.54 -35.74
C SER A 101 6.82 38.49 -34.95
N PRO A 102 7.92 37.92 -35.54
CA PRO A 102 8.83 36.97 -34.88
C PRO A 102 10.33 37.43 -34.78
N PRO A 103 11.33 36.53 -34.62
CA PRO A 103 12.16 36.37 -33.43
C PRO A 103 13.54 37.07 -33.50
N ARG A 104 14.16 37.30 -32.33
CA ARG A 104 15.56 37.73 -32.23
C ARG A 104 16.38 36.60 -31.60
N GLU A 105 17.08 35.83 -32.43
CA GLU A 105 18.03 34.82 -32.01
C GLU A 105 19.18 35.47 -31.21
N THR A 106 19.36 35.02 -29.97
CA THR A 106 20.57 35.21 -29.19
C THR A 106 21.12 33.81 -28.94
N PRO A 107 22.36 33.47 -29.30
CA PRO A 107 22.88 32.12 -29.08
C PRO A 107 23.09 31.92 -27.58
N PHE A 108 22.15 31.25 -26.93
CA PHE A 108 22.37 30.66 -25.61
C PHE A 108 23.06 29.32 -25.86
N GLN A 109 24.34 29.23 -25.52
CA GLN A 109 25.04 27.95 -25.51
C GLN A 109 24.41 27.09 -24.41
N GLU A 110 23.63 26.11 -24.84
CA GLU A 110 23.10 25.04 -24.01
C GLU A 110 24.28 24.21 -23.47
N PRO A 111 24.39 23.96 -22.15
CA PRO A 111 25.41 23.08 -21.62
C PRO A 111 25.16 21.70 -22.22
N THR A 112 26.15 21.21 -22.96
CA THR A 112 26.16 19.86 -23.52
C THR A 112 25.95 18.88 -22.36
N PRO A 113 24.92 18.02 -22.36
CA PRO A 113 24.85 16.96 -21.37
C PRO A 113 26.07 16.08 -21.62
N SER A 114 26.93 16.01 -20.61
CA SER A 114 28.02 15.05 -20.54
C SER A 114 27.39 13.66 -20.52
N SER A 115 27.15 13.10 -21.71
CA SER A 115 26.80 11.71 -21.92
C SER A 115 27.99 10.86 -21.50
N ALA A 116 28.08 10.58 -20.21
CA ALA A 116 28.82 9.43 -19.73
C ALA A 116 28.12 8.19 -20.32
N PRO A 117 28.87 7.24 -20.94
CA PRO A 117 28.26 6.03 -21.48
C PRO A 117 27.53 5.29 -20.35
N PRO A 118 26.31 4.76 -20.58
CA PRO A 118 25.62 3.93 -19.60
C PRO A 118 26.56 2.80 -19.18
N ALA A 119 26.84 2.69 -17.89
CA ALA A 119 27.41 1.46 -17.36
C ALA A 119 26.43 0.34 -17.72
N GLU A 120 26.91 -0.74 -18.33
CA GLU A 120 26.11 -1.94 -18.57
C GLU A 120 25.66 -2.48 -17.22
N GLN A 121 24.45 -2.10 -16.77
CA GLN A 121 23.89 -2.58 -15.52
C GLN A 121 23.48 -4.04 -15.71
N VAL A 122 24.30 -4.95 -15.18
CA VAL A 122 24.04 -6.40 -15.25
C VAL A 122 22.85 -6.74 -14.34
N VAL A 123 21.78 -7.29 -14.90
CA VAL A 123 20.63 -7.74 -14.11
C VAL A 123 21.03 -8.91 -13.20
N LEU A 124 20.80 -8.78 -11.90
CA LEU A 124 21.08 -9.81 -10.91
C LEU A 124 19.92 -10.79 -10.81
N THR A 125 20.23 -12.08 -10.83
CA THR A 125 19.28 -13.18 -10.67
C THR A 125 19.81 -14.16 -9.62
N ALA A 126 18.95 -15.02 -9.10
CA ALA A 126 19.39 -16.06 -8.17
C ALA A 126 20.45 -17.00 -8.78
N ASP A 127 20.48 -17.15 -10.11
CA ASP A 127 21.43 -18.02 -10.81
C ASP A 127 22.82 -17.40 -10.95
N ASN A 128 22.91 -16.07 -10.99
CA ASN A 128 24.17 -15.36 -11.23
C ASN A 128 24.74 -14.64 -9.99
N ASN A 129 24.00 -14.62 -8.88
CA ASN A 129 24.40 -13.96 -7.64
C ASN A 129 23.98 -14.79 -6.41
N GLU A 130 24.97 -15.39 -5.74
CA GLU A 130 24.76 -16.23 -4.55
C GLU A 130 24.21 -15.47 -3.35
N GLU A 131 24.55 -14.19 -3.17
CA GLU A 131 24.00 -13.36 -2.09
C GLU A 131 22.51 -13.09 -2.31
N PHE A 132 22.12 -12.85 -3.56
CA PHE A 132 20.72 -12.68 -3.90
C PHE A 132 19.94 -13.98 -3.69
N ALA A 133 20.48 -15.11 -4.17
CA ALA A 133 19.90 -16.43 -3.91
C ALA A 133 19.73 -16.72 -2.41
N ALA A 134 20.74 -16.37 -1.60
CA ALA A 134 20.70 -16.55 -0.16
C ALA A 134 19.57 -15.74 0.49
N ILE A 135 19.44 -14.44 0.16
CA ILE A 135 18.35 -13.64 0.75
C ILE A 135 16.98 -14.15 0.32
N LEU A 136 16.79 -14.62 -0.92
CA LEU A 136 15.52 -15.16 -1.40
C LEU A 136 15.10 -16.45 -0.68
N ALA A 137 16.04 -17.16 -0.05
CA ALA A 137 15.80 -18.38 0.70
C ALA A 137 15.55 -18.13 2.21
N LEU A 138 15.64 -16.88 2.68
CA LEU A 138 15.41 -16.55 4.09
C LEU A 138 13.94 -16.74 4.48
N GLY A 139 13.72 -17.22 5.70
CA GLY A 139 12.39 -17.27 6.32
C GLY A 139 12.10 -16.09 7.24
N ASP A 140 13.09 -15.24 7.51
CA ASP A 140 12.97 -14.04 8.33
C ASP A 140 13.13 -12.80 7.45
N THR A 141 12.07 -11.99 7.35
CA THR A 141 12.05 -10.76 6.56
C THR A 141 12.83 -9.62 7.20
N CYS A 142 13.19 -9.75 8.49
CA CYS A 142 13.89 -8.74 9.27
C CYS A 142 15.39 -9.03 9.44
N ASP A 143 15.93 -10.05 8.77
CA ASP A 143 17.34 -10.45 8.91
C ASP A 143 18.31 -9.33 8.48
N ASP A 144 19.36 -9.11 9.26
CA ASP A 144 20.35 -8.04 9.03
C ASP A 144 21.06 -8.15 7.67
N SER A 145 21.18 -9.38 7.11
CA SER A 145 21.76 -9.60 5.79
C SER A 145 20.95 -8.93 4.67
N ILE A 146 19.66 -8.71 4.87
CA ILE A 146 18.78 -8.04 3.91
C ILE A 146 19.15 -6.56 3.81
N ALA A 147 19.41 -5.91 4.95
CA ALA A 147 19.87 -4.52 4.99
C ALA A 147 21.22 -4.37 4.27
N ALA A 148 22.17 -5.25 4.58
CA ALA A 148 23.49 -5.26 3.95
C ALA A 148 23.40 -5.48 2.44
N PHE A 149 22.51 -6.38 1.98
CA PHE A 149 22.27 -6.61 0.57
C PHE A 149 21.70 -5.36 -0.11
N ALA A 150 20.66 -4.74 0.48
CA ALA A 150 20.02 -3.56 -0.09
C ALA A 150 20.99 -2.36 -0.20
N GLU A 151 21.86 -2.16 0.79
CA GLU A 151 22.89 -1.11 0.73
C GLU A 151 23.93 -1.39 -0.36
N LYS A 152 24.38 -2.65 -0.47
CA LYS A 152 25.41 -3.05 -1.44
C LYS A 152 24.92 -2.98 -2.88
N TYR A 153 23.66 -3.35 -3.12
CA TYR A 153 23.08 -3.45 -4.46
C TYR A 153 22.08 -2.33 -4.78
N ARG A 154 22.06 -1.24 -3.99
CA ARG A 154 21.24 -0.06 -4.29
C ARG A 154 21.48 0.43 -5.71
N GLY A 155 20.40 0.66 -6.43
CA GLY A 155 20.39 1.07 -7.83
C GLY A 155 20.71 -0.06 -8.83
N GLN A 156 20.90 -1.29 -8.37
CA GLN A 156 21.08 -2.45 -9.23
C GLN A 156 19.72 -3.05 -9.59
N THR A 157 19.58 -3.52 -10.81
CA THR A 157 18.38 -4.25 -11.25
C THR A 157 18.45 -5.72 -10.81
N LEU A 158 17.38 -6.19 -10.17
CA LEU A 158 17.12 -7.58 -9.84
C LEU A 158 16.07 -8.15 -10.80
N ALA A 159 16.18 -9.44 -11.14
CA ALA A 159 15.11 -10.19 -11.79
C ALA A 159 14.84 -11.52 -11.08
N PHE A 160 13.58 -11.78 -10.73
CA PHE A 160 13.18 -12.95 -9.98
C PHE A 160 11.70 -13.31 -10.18
N ALA A 161 11.40 -14.60 -10.00
CA ALA A 161 10.03 -15.08 -9.88
C ALA A 161 9.43 -14.60 -8.55
N ALA A 162 8.20 -14.10 -8.59
CA ALA A 162 7.57 -13.50 -7.43
C ALA A 162 6.05 -13.69 -7.40
N SER A 163 5.42 -13.34 -6.29
CA SER A 163 3.96 -13.35 -6.14
C SER A 163 3.46 -12.22 -5.23
N ILE A 164 2.25 -11.74 -5.50
CA ILE A 164 1.62 -10.70 -4.69
C ILE A 164 1.06 -11.34 -3.40
N GLY A 165 1.66 -10.98 -2.27
CA GLY A 165 1.23 -11.44 -0.94
C GLY A 165 0.21 -10.51 -0.28
N ALA A 166 0.30 -9.21 -0.53
CA ALA A 166 -0.67 -8.23 -0.05
C ALA A 166 -0.75 -7.02 -0.98
N MET A 167 -1.89 -6.35 -0.99
CA MET A 167 -2.08 -5.12 -1.75
C MET A 167 -3.03 -4.20 -1.00
N ALA A 168 -2.62 -2.95 -0.79
CA ALA A 168 -3.42 -1.94 -0.12
C ALA A 168 -3.34 -0.60 -0.86
N ASN A 169 -4.37 0.24 -0.73
CA ASN A 169 -4.34 1.58 -1.28
C ASN A 169 -3.29 2.44 -0.56
N HIS A 170 -2.38 3.05 -1.32
CA HIS A 170 -1.39 3.95 -0.78
C HIS A 170 -2.08 5.23 -0.27
N ASN A 171 -1.91 5.58 1.00
CA ASN A 171 -2.42 6.82 1.61
C ASN A 171 -3.91 7.18 1.29
N GLY A 172 -4.75 6.16 1.05
CA GLY A 172 -6.17 6.33 0.72
C GLY A 172 -6.49 6.66 -0.74
N TYR A 173 -5.51 6.72 -1.63
CA TYR A 173 -5.72 6.86 -3.08
C TYR A 173 -6.37 5.59 -3.66
N SER A 174 -7.41 5.73 -4.48
CA SER A 174 -8.11 4.58 -5.08
C SER A 174 -7.34 3.88 -6.21
N THR A 175 -6.30 4.53 -6.75
CA THR A 175 -5.57 4.07 -7.94
C THR A 175 -4.07 3.89 -7.71
N ARG A 176 -3.59 4.12 -6.48
CA ARG A 176 -2.19 3.97 -6.08
C ARG A 176 -2.13 2.93 -4.98
N TYR A 177 -1.13 2.07 -5.02
CA TYR A 177 -1.05 0.89 -4.18
C TYR A 177 0.32 0.72 -3.56
N ASP A 178 0.32 0.19 -2.36
CA ASP A 178 1.47 -0.47 -1.76
C ASP A 178 1.28 -1.98 -1.98
N ILE A 179 2.15 -2.57 -2.79
CA ILE A 179 2.06 -3.96 -3.22
C ILE A 179 3.19 -4.73 -2.54
N LEU A 180 2.85 -5.66 -1.66
CA LEU A 180 3.79 -6.56 -1.03
C LEU A 180 3.99 -7.80 -1.91
N ILE A 181 5.24 -8.12 -2.19
CA ILE A 181 5.68 -9.16 -3.09
C ILE A 181 6.61 -10.12 -2.34
N SER A 182 6.40 -11.42 -2.53
CA SER A 182 7.26 -12.47 -1.99
C SER A 182 7.98 -13.21 -3.12
N ALA A 183 9.14 -13.80 -2.81
CA ALA A 183 9.88 -14.60 -3.78
C ALA A 183 9.15 -15.91 -4.10
N GLY A 184 9.18 -16.31 -5.37
CA GLY A 184 8.57 -17.53 -5.87
C GLY A 184 7.06 -17.46 -6.07
N ASP A 185 6.46 -18.64 -6.19
CA ASP A 185 5.02 -18.79 -6.42
C ASP A 185 4.22 -18.54 -5.14
N TYR A 186 3.00 -18.03 -5.29
CA TYR A 186 2.11 -17.74 -4.18
C TYR A 186 1.79 -18.97 -3.33
N SER A 187 1.87 -18.82 -2.02
CA SER A 187 1.42 -19.81 -1.05
C SER A 187 0.72 -19.13 0.12
N GLU A 188 -0.40 -19.70 0.55
CA GLU A 188 -1.15 -19.21 1.72
C GLU A 188 -0.44 -19.54 3.05
N THR A 189 0.57 -20.42 3.01
CA THR A 189 1.20 -20.99 4.21
C THR A 189 2.70 -20.79 4.26
N SER A 190 3.29 -20.17 3.23
CA SER A 190 4.73 -19.96 3.14
C SER A 190 5.03 -18.72 2.32
N ALA A 191 5.97 -17.91 2.79
CA ALA A 191 6.58 -16.83 2.05
C ALA A 191 8.07 -16.87 2.34
N TRP A 192 8.88 -16.72 1.30
CA TRP A 192 10.33 -16.76 1.40
C TRP A 192 10.93 -15.45 0.89
N GLY A 193 12.09 -15.15 1.42
CA GLY A 193 12.86 -13.95 1.15
C GLY A 193 12.34 -12.70 1.87
N PRO A 194 12.92 -11.55 1.54
CA PRO A 194 12.49 -10.26 2.07
C PRO A 194 11.02 -9.98 1.77
N ALA A 195 10.41 -9.12 2.60
CA ALA A 195 9.13 -8.51 2.30
C ALA A 195 9.34 -7.40 1.26
N PHE A 196 9.43 -7.78 -0.02
CA PHE A 196 9.59 -6.81 -1.11
C PHE A 196 8.34 -5.94 -1.25
N GLN A 197 8.51 -4.67 -1.54
CA GLN A 197 7.39 -3.75 -1.74
C GLN A 197 7.62 -2.82 -2.93
N PHE A 198 6.62 -2.77 -3.80
CA PHE A 198 6.40 -1.61 -4.68
C PHE A 198 5.49 -0.63 -3.96
N ARG A 199 6.01 0.56 -3.70
CA ARG A 199 5.32 1.57 -2.89
C ARG A 199 4.76 2.67 -3.79
N ASP A 200 3.55 3.11 -3.50
CA ASP A 200 2.86 4.16 -4.25
C ASP A 200 2.88 3.95 -5.78
N VAL A 201 2.48 2.76 -6.23
CA VAL A 201 2.44 2.42 -7.68
C VAL A 201 1.02 2.36 -8.22
N ASN A 202 0.82 2.83 -9.44
CA ASN A 202 -0.37 2.61 -10.23
C ASN A 202 -0.24 1.29 -11.01
N THR A 203 -1.21 0.39 -10.84
CA THR A 203 -1.17 -0.94 -11.45
C THR A 203 -1.28 -0.93 -12.97
N THR A 204 -1.58 0.19 -13.62
CA THR A 204 -1.69 0.27 -15.09
C THR A 204 -0.46 0.92 -15.71
N PHE A 205 0.10 1.94 -15.07
CA PHE A 205 1.16 2.77 -15.65
C PHE A 205 2.54 2.51 -15.07
N ASP A 206 2.64 2.17 -13.78
CA ASP A 206 3.92 2.17 -13.08
C ASP A 206 4.54 0.77 -12.99
N LEU A 207 3.77 -0.31 -13.23
CA LEU A 207 4.28 -1.68 -13.18
C LEU A 207 4.96 -2.13 -14.49
N HIS A 208 4.87 -1.33 -15.56
CA HIS A 208 5.52 -1.59 -16.84
C HIS A 208 5.32 -3.03 -17.33
N TYR A 209 4.06 -3.44 -17.52
CA TYR A 209 3.77 -4.81 -17.93
C TYR A 209 4.34 -5.14 -19.30
N SER A 210 4.99 -6.30 -19.40
CA SER A 210 5.34 -6.90 -20.69
C SER A 210 4.40 -8.05 -21.05
N GLY A 211 4.16 -8.21 -22.35
CA GLY A 211 3.21 -9.19 -22.87
C GLY A 211 1.74 -8.79 -22.66
N ASN A 212 0.87 -9.80 -22.53
CA ASN A 212 -0.57 -9.58 -22.35
C ASN A 212 -0.90 -9.49 -20.86
N ALA A 213 -1.28 -8.32 -20.38
CA ALA A 213 -1.65 -8.08 -18.98
C ALA A 213 -3.16 -8.24 -18.77
N PRO A 214 -3.62 -8.84 -17.66
CA PRO A 214 -5.01 -8.81 -17.27
C PRO A 214 -5.45 -7.39 -16.87
N ASP A 215 -6.76 -7.14 -16.94
CA ASP A 215 -7.34 -5.84 -16.55
C ASP A 215 -7.14 -5.52 -15.06
N THR A 216 -6.95 -6.56 -14.22
CA THR A 216 -6.78 -6.42 -12.78
C THR A 216 -5.77 -7.42 -12.23
N ILE A 217 -5.05 -7.01 -11.19
CA ILE A 217 -4.14 -7.85 -10.40
C ILE A 217 -4.56 -7.86 -8.93
N GLY A 218 -4.06 -8.82 -8.15
CA GLY A 218 -4.33 -8.88 -6.72
C GLY A 218 -3.51 -9.94 -6.00
N VAL A 219 -3.82 -10.15 -4.72
CA VAL A 219 -3.18 -11.20 -3.93
C VAL A 219 -3.33 -12.56 -4.63
N GLY A 220 -2.22 -13.30 -4.71
CA GLY A 220 -2.16 -14.58 -5.42
C GLY A 220 -1.67 -14.51 -6.86
N THR A 221 -1.51 -13.31 -7.44
CA THR A 221 -0.95 -13.16 -8.78
C THR A 221 0.55 -13.51 -8.76
N ASN A 222 0.96 -14.46 -9.61
CA ASN A 222 2.36 -14.81 -9.84
C ASN A 222 2.93 -13.95 -10.97
N LEU A 223 4.15 -13.46 -10.77
CA LEU A 223 4.83 -12.52 -11.62
C LEU A 223 6.28 -12.95 -11.87
N LEU A 224 6.83 -12.55 -13.01
CA LEU A 224 8.26 -12.37 -13.19
C LEU A 224 8.54 -10.88 -13.02
N VAL A 225 9.32 -10.53 -12.00
CA VAL A 225 9.63 -9.14 -11.63
C VAL A 225 11.03 -8.81 -12.08
N THR A 226 11.19 -7.69 -12.75
CA THR A 226 12.46 -6.98 -12.95
C THR A 226 12.34 -5.61 -12.30
N ALA A 227 13.18 -5.32 -11.30
CA ALA A 227 13.05 -4.12 -10.48
C ALA A 227 14.40 -3.63 -9.96
N GLU A 228 14.53 -2.31 -9.79
CA GLU A 228 15.71 -1.68 -9.21
C GLU A 228 15.63 -1.70 -7.68
N VAL A 229 16.76 -1.96 -7.02
CA VAL A 229 16.86 -1.88 -5.56
C VAL A 229 16.85 -0.41 -5.13
N ASP A 230 15.81 -0.01 -4.40
CA ASP A 230 15.82 1.27 -3.68
C ASP A 230 16.49 1.10 -2.32
N GLN A 231 15.74 0.66 -1.31
CA GLN A 231 16.23 0.59 0.07
C GLN A 231 15.55 -0.48 0.90
N TYR A 232 16.20 -0.87 1.99
CA TYR A 232 15.57 -1.63 3.06
C TYR A 232 15.23 -0.70 4.24
N GLU A 233 14.05 -0.86 4.81
CA GLU A 233 13.57 -0.10 5.98
C GLU A 233 13.57 -0.99 7.25
N PRO A 234 14.57 -0.88 8.14
CA PRO A 234 14.72 -1.80 9.27
C PRO A 234 13.55 -1.78 10.27
N ASN A 235 12.85 -0.65 10.39
CA ASN A 235 11.73 -0.50 11.33
C ASN A 235 10.47 -1.23 10.87
N SER A 236 10.25 -1.35 9.56
CA SER A 236 9.09 -1.99 8.94
C SER A 236 9.44 -3.36 8.34
N CYS A 237 10.73 -3.69 8.26
CA CYS A 237 11.30 -4.85 7.56
C CYS A 237 10.87 -4.95 6.10
N LEU A 238 10.67 -3.79 5.45
CA LEU A 238 10.27 -3.73 4.05
C LEU A 238 11.48 -3.49 3.15
N PHE A 239 11.58 -4.30 2.10
CA PHE A 239 12.58 -4.10 1.05
C PHE A 239 11.91 -3.41 -0.14
N LEU A 240 12.16 -2.12 -0.29
CA LEU A 240 11.60 -1.32 -1.36
C LEU A 240 12.33 -1.54 -2.67
N LEU A 241 11.53 -1.72 -3.71
CA LEU A 241 11.97 -1.87 -5.08
C LEU A 241 11.23 -0.88 -5.98
N GLU A 242 11.88 -0.46 -7.06
CA GLU A 242 11.23 0.31 -8.13
C GLU A 242 10.98 -0.61 -9.34
N PRO A 243 9.72 -0.77 -9.79
CA PRO A 243 9.41 -1.66 -10.90
C PRO A 243 10.00 -1.14 -12.23
N VAL A 244 10.80 -1.97 -12.90
CA VAL A 244 11.34 -1.70 -14.24
C VAL A 244 10.51 -2.40 -15.29
N GLU A 245 10.19 -3.68 -15.07
CA GLU A 245 9.32 -4.48 -15.93
C GLU A 245 8.65 -5.57 -15.11
N THR A 246 7.39 -5.87 -15.38
CA THR A 246 6.70 -7.00 -14.77
C THR A 246 5.99 -7.85 -15.83
N ALA A 247 6.05 -9.16 -15.70
CA ALA A 247 5.37 -10.09 -16.60
C ALA A 247 4.55 -11.10 -15.81
N PHE A 248 3.45 -11.57 -16.40
CA PHE A 248 2.59 -12.60 -15.78
C PHE A 248 3.15 -14.00 -16.03
N ARG A 249 2.94 -14.90 -15.06
CA ARG A 249 3.37 -16.32 -15.12
C ARG A 249 2.19 -17.28 -15.09
#